data_AF-A0A1R4B5Q9-F1
#
_entry.id   AF-A0A1R4B5Q9-F1
#
_cell.length_a   1.000
_cell.length_b   1.000
_cell.length_c   1.000
_cell.angle_alpha   90.00
_cell.angle_beta   90.00
_cell.angle_gamma   90.00
#
_symmetry.space_group_name_H-M   'P 1'
#
loop_
_entity.id
_entity.type
_entity.pdbx_description
1 polymer ?
#
loop_
_entity_poly.entity_id
_entity_poly.type
_entity_poly.pdbx_seq_one_letter_code
_entity_poly.pdbx_strand_id
1 'polypeptide(L)'
;MANKPDRITAMHDIIEAVKAEFPLYQADTFVCGPDNECQGCPKKLMELVDTELSYWEHAISCGITPTFDELRRFGKMCKNVRRGLVKNQRIPAKSHHY
;
A
#
# COMPACT_ATOMS: atom_id res chain seq x y z
N MET A 1 11.15 16.68 -20.01
CA MET A 1 11.44 15.30 -19.56
C MET A 1 11.54 15.33 -18.05
N ALA A 2 10.69 14.59 -17.33
CA ALA A 2 10.82 14.49 -15.87
C ALA A 2 12.01 13.56 -15.57
N ASN A 3 13.02 14.06 -14.85
CA ASN A 3 14.10 13.22 -14.35
C ASN A 3 13.54 12.18 -13.40
N LYS A 4 14.14 10.99 -13.35
CA LYS A 4 13.75 9.98 -12.37
C LYS A 4 13.96 10.56 -10.95
N PRO A 5 13.00 10.38 -10.03
CA PRO A 5 13.16 10.85 -8.67
C PRO A 5 14.31 10.13 -7.97
N ASP A 6 14.90 10.78 -6.97
CA ASP A 6 15.82 10.11 -6.04
C ASP A 6 15.06 9.08 -5.17
N ARG A 7 15.80 8.29 -4.39
CA ARG A 7 15.21 7.17 -3.64
C ARG A 7 14.28 7.62 -2.51
N ILE A 8 14.56 8.76 -1.87
CA ILE A 8 13.69 9.30 -0.82
C ILE A 8 12.38 9.76 -1.47
N THR A 9 12.48 10.58 -2.53
CA THR A 9 11.31 11.04 -3.28
C THR A 9 10.50 9.87 -3.81
N ALA A 10 11.14 8.84 -4.37
CA ALA A 10 10.46 7.65 -4.86
C ALA A 10 9.73 6.86 -3.75
N MET A 11 10.29 6.77 -2.55
CA MET A 11 9.61 6.09 -1.42
C MET A 11 8.42 6.91 -0.94
N HIS A 12 8.58 8.23 -0.81
CA HIS A 12 7.51 9.14 -0.46
C HIS A 12 6.35 9.09 -1.47
N ASP A 13 6.65 9.06 -2.77
CA ASP A 13 5.64 8.93 -3.82
C ASP A 13 4.84 7.61 -3.71
N ILE A 14 5.50 6.51 -3.33
CA ILE A 14 4.82 5.23 -3.08
C ILE A 14 3.91 5.34 -1.85
N ILE A 15 4.40 5.91 -0.74
CA ILE A 15 3.63 6.12 0.49
C ILE A 15 2.36 6.92 0.22
N GLU A 16 2.49 8.05 -0.46
CA GLU A 16 1.36 8.93 -0.77
C GLU A 16 0.36 8.27 -1.74
N ALA A 17 0.85 7.57 -2.76
CA ALA A 17 -0.02 6.80 -3.65
C ALA A 17 -0.82 5.71 -2.90
N VAL A 18 -0.19 5.05 -1.93
CA VAL A 18 -0.84 4.03 -1.10
C VAL A 18 -1.89 4.66 -0.18
N LYS A 19 -1.59 5.76 0.50
CA LYS A 19 -2.57 6.47 1.35
C LYS A 19 -3.76 6.99 0.56
N ALA A 20 -3.54 7.41 -0.69
CA ALA A 20 -4.61 7.90 -1.56
C ALA A 20 -5.50 6.77 -2.11
N GLU A 21 -4.93 5.60 -2.40
CA GLU A 21 -5.67 4.48 -3.01
C GLU A 21 -6.28 3.51 -1.98
N PHE A 22 -5.64 3.29 -0.84
CA PHE A 22 -6.05 2.25 0.10
C PHE A 22 -6.99 2.80 1.17
N PRO A 23 -8.03 2.03 1.57
CA PRO A 23 -9.01 2.47 2.54
C PRO A 23 -8.50 2.27 3.98
N LEU A 24 -7.29 2.78 4.29
CA LEU A 24 -6.56 2.57 5.54
C LEU A 24 -7.34 3.05 6.79
N TYR A 25 -8.12 4.12 6.65
CA TYR A 25 -8.86 4.74 7.75
C TYR A 25 -10.39 4.61 7.60
N GLN A 26 -10.87 3.77 6.68
CA GLN A 26 -12.30 3.57 6.49
C GLN A 26 -12.79 2.42 7.40
N ALA A 27 -13.83 2.69 8.20
CA ALA A 27 -14.38 1.72 9.15
C ALA A 27 -14.79 0.39 8.49
N ASP A 28 -15.29 0.47 7.25
CA ASP A 28 -15.77 -0.70 6.49
C ASP A 28 -14.64 -1.66 6.06
N THR A 29 -13.38 -1.21 6.05
CA THR A 29 -12.22 -2.05 5.75
C THR A 29 -11.94 -3.08 6.85
N PHE A 30 -12.45 -2.83 8.06
CA PHE A 30 -12.20 -3.63 9.24
C PHE A 30 -13.30 -4.66 9.54
N VAL A 31 -14.35 -4.71 8.70
CA VAL A 31 -15.45 -5.66 8.86
C VAL A 31 -15.14 -6.95 8.11
N CYS A 32 -14.94 -8.05 8.85
CA CYS A 32 -14.90 -9.39 8.25
C CYS A 32 -16.25 -9.71 7.60
N GLY A 33 -16.24 -10.30 6.41
CA GLY A 33 -17.47 -10.81 5.79
C GLY A 33 -18.13 -11.87 6.69
N PRO A 34 -19.45 -12.10 6.55
CA PRO A 34 -20.24 -12.93 7.46
C PRO A 34 -19.70 -14.34 7.68
N ASP A 35 -18.94 -14.90 6.72
CA ASP A 35 -18.48 -16.29 6.76
C ASP A 35 -16.94 -16.47 6.90
N ASN A 36 -16.16 -15.42 7.18
CA ASN A 36 -14.69 -15.47 7.19
C ASN A 36 -14.03 -16.00 5.89
N GLU A 37 -14.76 -16.04 4.77
CA GLU A 37 -14.29 -16.55 3.46
C GLU A 37 -13.31 -15.62 2.74
N CYS A 38 -12.77 -14.61 3.43
CA CYS A 38 -11.87 -13.65 2.83
C CYS A 38 -10.62 -14.33 2.26
N GLN A 39 -10.39 -14.16 0.95
CA GLN A 39 -9.17 -14.57 0.26
C GLN A 39 -8.04 -13.59 0.61
N GLY A 40 -7.53 -13.75 1.84
CA GLY A 40 -6.72 -12.75 2.54
C GLY A 40 -7.62 -11.69 3.19
N CYS A 41 -7.67 -11.66 4.53
CA CYS A 41 -8.52 -10.73 5.28
C CYS A 41 -8.10 -9.28 5.02
N PRO A 42 -9.00 -8.39 4.53
CA PRO A 42 -8.71 -6.99 4.29
C PRO A 42 -8.11 -6.28 5.50
N LYS A 43 -8.60 -6.58 6.72
CA LYS A 43 -8.04 -6.07 7.97
C LYS A 43 -6.56 -6.42 8.12
N LYS A 44 -6.19 -7.69 7.94
CA LYS A 44 -4.79 -8.13 8.07
C LYS A 44 -3.89 -7.50 7.01
N LEU A 45 -4.41 -7.32 5.80
CA LEU A 45 -3.71 -6.63 4.72
C LEU A 45 -3.48 -5.15 5.05
N MET A 46 -4.45 -4.48 5.69
CA MET A 46 -4.28 -3.09 6.14
C MET A 46 -3.33 -2.98 7.32
N GLU A 47 -3.38 -3.88 8.31
CA GLU A 47 -2.41 -3.92 9.40
C GLU A 47 -0.96 -4.04 8.88
N LEU A 48 -0.76 -4.88 7.85
CA LEU A 48 0.55 -5.02 7.20
C LEU A 48 0.99 -3.72 6.53
N VAL A 49 0.10 -3.08 5.76
CA VAL A 49 0.43 -1.82 5.08
C VAL A 49 0.72 -0.71 6.08
N ASP A 50 -0.09 -0.58 7.12
CA ASP A 50 0.06 0.45 8.15
C ASP A 50 1.41 0.34 8.88
N THR A 51 1.83 -0.89 9.22
CA THR A 51 3.14 -1.15 9.83
C THR A 51 4.28 -0.68 8.93
N GLU A 52 4.22 -1.00 7.64
CA GLU A 52 5.28 -0.67 6.69
C GLU A 52 5.31 0.81 6.33
N LEU A 53 4.14 1.46 6.24
CA LEU A 53 4.05 2.91 6.08
C LEU A 53 4.70 3.61 7.28
N SER A 54 4.30 3.24 8.49
CA SER A 54 4.84 3.82 9.73
C SER A 54 6.36 3.64 9.82
N TYR A 55 6.87 2.47 9.45
CA TYR A 55 8.31 2.21 9.40
C TYR A 55 9.02 3.15 8.42
N TRP A 56 8.55 3.24 7.17
CA TRP A 56 9.24 4.02 6.14
C TRP A 56 9.13 5.52 6.37
N GLU A 57 8.00 6.02 6.86
CA GLU A 57 7.83 7.42 7.24
C GLU A 57 8.80 7.80 8.36
N HIS A 58 8.92 6.95 9.38
CA HIS A 58 9.87 7.17 10.46
C HIS A 58 11.32 7.12 9.94
N ALA A 59 11.67 6.09 9.16
CA ALA A 59 13.02 5.92 8.61
C ALA A 59 13.44 7.13 7.76
N ILE A 60 12.56 7.61 6.87
CA ILE A 60 12.81 8.81 6.06
C ILE A 60 12.95 10.05 6.96
N SER A 61 12.11 10.20 7.99
CA SER A 61 12.21 11.33 8.93
C SER A 61 13.54 11.37 9.67
N CYS A 62 14.15 10.21 9.90
CA CYS A 62 15.47 10.05 10.48
C CYS A 62 16.63 10.18 9.48
N GLY A 63 16.35 10.51 8.21
CA GLY A 63 17.36 10.64 7.15
C GLY A 63 17.86 9.31 6.57
N ILE A 64 17.19 8.20 6.88
CA ILE A 64 17.54 6.89 6.32
C ILE A 64 17.05 6.84 4.88
N THR A 65 17.99 6.73 3.94
CA THR A 65 17.67 6.61 2.53
C THR A 65 17.41 5.15 2.16
N PRO A 66 16.22 4.80 1.63
CA PRO A 66 15.93 3.44 1.19
C PRO A 66 16.83 3.03 0.03
N THR A 67 17.12 1.74 -0.06
CA THR A 67 17.76 1.10 -1.20
C THR A 67 16.77 0.86 -2.33
N PHE A 68 17.28 0.59 -3.54
CA PHE A 68 16.44 0.22 -4.68
C PHE A 68 15.69 -1.11 -4.47
N ASP A 69 16.29 -2.06 -3.73
CA ASP A 69 15.62 -3.32 -3.44
C ASP A 69 14.49 -3.13 -2.44
N GLU A 70 14.66 -2.28 -1.43
CA GLU A 70 13.59 -1.92 -0.49
C GLU A 70 12.43 -1.21 -1.17
N LEU A 71 12.70 -0.23 -2.04
CA LEU A 71 11.68 0.39 -2.90
C LEU A 71 10.90 -0.65 -3.70
N ARG A 72 11.62 -1.60 -4.31
CA ARG A 72 11.02 -2.68 -5.10
C ARG A 72 10.16 -3.61 -4.24
N ARG A 73 10.65 -4.01 -3.05
CA ARG A 73 9.95 -4.90 -2.13
C ARG A 73 8.69 -4.24 -1.59
N PHE A 74 8.79 -3.01 -1.09
CA PHE A 74 7.66 -2.25 -0.59
C PHE A 74 6.60 -2.04 -1.68
N GLY A 75 7.01 -1.54 -2.86
CA GLY A 75 6.10 -1.38 -3.99
C GLY A 75 5.45 -2.69 -4.46
N LYS A 76 6.18 -3.82 -4.42
CA LYS A 76 5.61 -5.14 -4.73
C LYS A 76 4.59 -5.59 -3.68
N MET A 77 4.88 -5.36 -2.41
CA MET A 77 3.96 -5.65 -1.30
C MET A 77 2.66 -4.87 -1.48
N CYS A 78 2.73 -3.55 -1.70
CA CYS A 78 1.55 -2.71 -1.96
C CYS A 78 0.73 -3.23 -3.15
N LYS A 79 1.37 -3.59 -4.27
CA LYS A 79 0.66 -4.19 -5.42
C LYS A 79 -0.05 -5.50 -5.08
N ASN A 80 0.53 -6.34 -4.24
CA ASN A 80 -0.09 -7.59 -3.81
C ASN A 80 -1.27 -7.34 -2.87
N VAL A 81 -1.13 -6.41 -1.92
CA VAL A 81 -2.23 -5.99 -1.04
C VAL A 81 -3.39 -5.42 -1.84
N ARG A 82 -3.10 -4.54 -2.81
CA ARG A 82 -4.11 -4.00 -3.74
C ARG A 82 -4.90 -5.10 -4.44
N ARG A 83 -4.24 -6.17 -4.92
CA ARG A 83 -4.92 -7.32 -5.54
C ARG A 83 -5.85 -8.02 -4.54
N GLY A 84 -5.42 -8.18 -3.29
CA GLY A 84 -6.25 -8.71 -2.21
C GLY A 84 -7.48 -7.84 -1.98
N LEU A 85 -7.31 -6.51 -1.89
CA LEU A 85 -8.42 -5.58 -1.70
C LEU A 85 -9.44 -5.61 -2.85
N VAL A 86 -8.97 -5.67 -4.11
CA VAL A 86 -9.85 -5.80 -5.29
C VAL A 86 -10.65 -7.10 -5.25
N LYS A 87 -10.00 -8.23 -4.90
CA LYS A 87 -10.70 -9.52 -4.76
C LYS A 87 -11.77 -9.51 -3.68
N ASN A 88 -11.54 -8.75 -2.61
CA ASN A 88 -12.48 -8.56 -1.51
C ASN A 88 -13.42 -7.36 -1.75
N GLN A 89 -13.47 -6.80 -2.97
CA GLN A 89 -14.35 -5.71 -3.38
C GLN A 89 -14.26 -4.43 -2.52
N ARG A 90 -13.09 -4.19 -1.91
CA ARG A 90 -12.86 -3.00 -1.06
C ARG A 90 -12.40 -1.78 -1.85
N ILE A 91 -11.80 -2.01 -3.02
CA ILE A 91 -11.42 -0.98 -3.97
C ILE A 91 -11.71 -1.47 -5.40
N PRO A 92 -11.97 -0.57 -6.36
CA PRO A 92 -12.18 -0.96 -7.74
C PRO A 92 -10.91 -1.57 -8.36
N ALA A 93 -11.11 -2.54 -9.27
CA ALA A 93 -10.06 -2.89 -10.23
C ALA A 93 -9.74 -1.62 -11.04
N LYS A 94 -8.45 -1.34 -11.31
CA LYS A 94 -8.10 -0.23 -12.22
C LYS A 94 -8.80 -0.51 -13.54
N SER A 95 -9.75 0.35 -13.91
CA SER A 95 -10.36 0.35 -15.23
C SER A 95 -9.25 0.67 -16.23
N HIS A 96 -8.87 -0.31 -17.05
CA HIS A 96 -8.18 -0.04 -18.30
C HIS A 96 -9.21 0.66 -19.21
N HIS A 97 -9.45 1.95 -19.00
CA HIS A 97 -10.01 2.77 -20.07
C HIS A 97 -8.87 3.03 -21.05
N TYR A 98 -8.93 2.29 -22.16
CA TYR A 98 -8.17 2.59 -23.38
C TYR A 98 -8.91 3.68 -24.16
#